data_AF-A0A520BS10-F1
#
_entry.id   AF-A0A520BS10-F1
#
_cell.length_a   1.000
_cell.length_b   1.000
_cell.length_c   1.000
_cell.angle_alpha   90.00
_cell.angle_beta   90.00
_cell.angle_gamma   90.00
#
_symmetry.space_group_name_H-M   'P 1'
#
loop_
_entity.id
_entity.type
_entity.pdbx_description
1 polymer ?
#
loop_
_entity_poly.entity_id
_entity_poly.type
_entity_poly.pdbx_seq_one_letter_code
_entity_poly.pdbx_strand_id
1 'polypeptide(L)'
;MLIEKYQSNWIKDFEAIKREIESGLIGLEFTIEHVGSTAVPNLDSKPIIDIDVIYFKQADFEEIKAVILRLGYYHNGNQGIEDRDVFKRNVGLEHIILDKITHHLYVCPAESKALERHILSRNFLRKNDWARLKYQQMKYELAEKADQDKKQYAELKELWVNDFIDSIIEQEKTTNNR
;
A
#
# COMPACT_ATOMS: atom_id res chain seq x y z
N MET A 1 -5.51 -13.95 -15.18
CA MET A 1 -4.30 -14.20 -14.36
C MET A 1 -4.28 -13.15 -13.26
N LEU A 2 -4.00 -13.54 -12.02
CA LEU A 2 -4.06 -12.68 -10.84
C LEU A 2 -2.93 -11.64 -10.79
N ILE A 3 -1.75 -12.02 -11.32
CA ILE A 3 -0.56 -11.17 -11.41
C ILE A 3 -0.44 -10.65 -12.84
N GLU A 4 -0.25 -9.35 -12.99
CA GLU A 4 -0.06 -8.66 -14.25
C GLU A 4 1.36 -8.12 -14.37
N LYS A 5 1.81 -7.97 -15.62
CA LYS A 5 3.09 -7.31 -15.90
C LYS A 5 3.09 -5.89 -15.37
N TYR A 6 4.24 -5.46 -14.85
CA TYR A 6 4.39 -4.07 -14.39
C TYR A 6 3.89 -3.08 -15.45
N GLN A 7 3.06 -2.13 -15.02
CA GLN A 7 2.57 -1.07 -15.87
C GLN A 7 2.96 0.29 -15.29
N SER A 8 3.53 1.17 -16.12
CA SER A 8 3.99 2.50 -15.69
C SER A 8 2.85 3.47 -15.36
N ASN A 9 1.62 3.18 -15.79
CA ASN A 9 0.42 3.92 -15.39
C ASN A 9 0.11 3.77 -13.91
N TRP A 10 0.56 2.72 -13.20
CA TRP A 10 0.31 2.60 -11.76
C TRP A 10 0.86 3.79 -10.96
N ILE A 11 1.95 4.41 -11.42
CA ILE A 11 2.47 5.65 -10.82
C ILE A 11 1.52 6.82 -11.10
N LYS A 12 0.98 6.92 -12.32
CA LYS A 12 0.01 7.97 -12.69
C LYS A 12 -1.31 7.80 -11.94
N ASP A 13 -1.73 6.56 -11.72
CA ASP A 13 -2.94 6.19 -10.99
C ASP A 13 -2.80 6.57 -9.51
N PHE A 14 -1.64 6.28 -8.90
CA PHE A 14 -1.31 6.79 -7.56
C PHE A 14 -1.36 8.31 -7.50
N GLU A 15 -0.68 9.01 -8.42
CA GLU A 15 -0.67 10.48 -8.43
C GLU A 15 -2.07 11.09 -8.64
N ALA A 16 -2.95 10.39 -9.36
CA ALA A 16 -4.35 10.81 -9.49
C ALA A 16 -5.10 10.67 -8.17
N ILE A 17 -5.00 9.53 -7.49
CA ILE A 17 -5.64 9.33 -6.17
C ILE A 17 -5.09 10.31 -5.14
N LYS A 18 -3.77 10.46 -5.10
CA LYS A 18 -3.06 11.37 -4.19
C LYS A 18 -3.61 12.79 -4.29
N ARG A 19 -3.77 13.33 -5.50
CA ARG A 19 -4.33 14.68 -5.71
C ARG A 19 -5.74 14.85 -5.13
N GLU A 20 -6.62 13.86 -5.32
CA GLU A 20 -7.98 13.92 -4.77
C GLU A 20 -7.96 13.95 -3.23
N ILE A 21 -7.11 13.13 -2.61
CA ILE A 21 -6.96 13.09 -1.15
C ILE A 21 -6.36 14.40 -0.64
N GLU A 22 -5.26 14.88 -1.24
CA GLU A 22 -4.58 16.13 -0.86
C GLU A 22 -5.51 17.34 -0.92
N SER A 23 -6.38 17.39 -1.93
CA SER A 23 -7.34 18.50 -2.10
C SER A 23 -8.28 18.67 -0.90
N GLY A 24 -8.58 17.59 -0.18
CA GLY A 24 -9.45 17.59 0.98
C GLY A 24 -8.73 17.89 2.31
N LEU A 25 -7.41 17.74 2.35
CA LEU A 25 -6.59 17.79 3.58
C LEU A 25 -5.85 19.14 3.76
N ILE A 26 -6.26 20.18 3.04
CA ILE A 26 -5.62 21.50 3.09
C ILE A 26 -5.58 22.04 4.53
N GLY A 27 -4.39 22.39 4.99
CA GLY A 27 -4.16 22.95 6.33
C GLY A 27 -3.76 21.92 7.39
N LEU A 28 -3.78 20.63 7.06
CA LEU A 28 -3.30 19.55 7.93
C LEU A 28 -1.84 19.21 7.63
N GLU A 29 -1.13 18.72 8.63
CA GLU A 29 0.24 18.23 8.49
C GLU A 29 0.20 16.72 8.17
N PHE A 30 0.49 16.36 6.92
CA PHE A 30 0.46 14.98 6.46
C PHE A 30 1.43 14.71 5.31
N THR A 31 1.70 13.42 5.07
CA THR A 31 2.40 12.92 3.88
C THR A 31 1.58 11.81 3.23
N ILE A 32 1.67 11.63 1.92
CA ILE A 32 1.06 10.48 1.22
C ILE A 32 2.13 9.71 0.46
N GLU A 33 2.20 8.41 0.73
CA GLU A 33 3.20 7.51 0.15
C GLU A 33 2.54 6.45 -0.74
N HIS A 34 3.13 6.23 -1.94
CA HIS A 34 2.81 5.06 -2.77
C HIS A 34 3.57 3.86 -2.22
N VAL A 35 2.84 2.87 -1.73
CA VAL A 35 3.42 1.68 -1.10
C VAL A 35 3.00 0.41 -1.84
N GLY A 36 3.38 -0.74 -1.30
CA GLY A 36 3.08 -2.04 -1.90
C GLY A 36 3.87 -2.31 -3.18
N SER A 37 3.42 -3.33 -3.93
CA SER A 37 4.15 -3.81 -5.11
C SER A 37 4.05 -2.87 -6.31
N THR A 38 2.93 -2.16 -6.47
CA THR A 38 2.72 -1.25 -7.61
C THR A 38 3.59 0.00 -7.54
N ALA A 39 4.12 0.31 -6.35
CA ALA A 39 5.12 1.36 -6.14
C ALA A 39 6.53 0.97 -6.61
N VAL A 40 6.80 -0.30 -6.95
CA VAL A 40 8.14 -0.75 -7.34
C VAL A 40 8.19 -0.89 -8.87
N PRO A 41 8.97 -0.06 -9.59
CA PRO A 41 9.13 -0.20 -11.03
C PRO A 41 9.65 -1.57 -11.43
N ASN A 42 9.11 -2.12 -12.52
CA ASN A 42 9.47 -3.44 -13.06
C ASN A 42 9.17 -4.63 -12.11
N LEU A 43 8.20 -4.48 -11.21
CA LEU A 43 7.69 -5.56 -10.37
C LEU A 43 6.25 -5.93 -10.77
N ASP A 44 6.07 -7.13 -11.31
CA ASP A 44 4.76 -7.66 -11.69
C ASP A 44 3.88 -7.82 -10.44
N SER A 45 2.59 -7.49 -10.50
CA SER A 45 1.72 -7.40 -9.31
C SER A 45 0.25 -7.57 -9.64
N LYS A 46 -0.57 -7.76 -8.60
CA LYS A 46 -1.99 -7.41 -8.68
C LYS A 46 -2.10 -5.91 -8.99
N PRO A 47 -2.98 -5.47 -9.91
CA PRO A 47 -3.15 -4.06 -10.29
C PRO A 47 -4.00 -3.32 -9.24
N ILE A 48 -3.48 -3.23 -8.02
CA ILE A 48 -4.11 -2.52 -6.90
C ILE A 48 -3.08 -1.54 -6.35
N ILE A 49 -3.44 -0.26 -6.26
CA ILE A 49 -2.59 0.77 -5.67
C ILE A 49 -2.71 0.69 -4.16
N ASP A 50 -1.59 0.63 -3.43
CA ASP A 50 -1.59 0.70 -1.97
C ASP A 50 -1.08 2.08 -1.54
N ILE A 51 -1.80 2.74 -0.62
CA ILE A 51 -1.56 4.14 -0.25
C ILE A 51 -1.54 4.27 1.27
N ASP A 52 -0.49 4.88 1.81
CA ASP A 52 -0.43 5.31 3.21
C ASP A 52 -0.57 6.84 3.30
N VAL A 53 -1.56 7.32 4.04
CA VAL A 53 -1.67 8.71 4.49
C VAL A 53 -1.12 8.80 5.90
N ILE A 54 -0.09 9.63 6.08
CA ILE A 54 0.75 9.65 7.27
C ILE A 54 0.49 10.94 8.03
N TYR A 55 0.19 10.83 9.32
CA TYR A 55 0.02 11.98 10.22
C TYR A 55 1.11 12.04 11.29
N PHE A 56 1.39 13.24 11.80
CA PHE A 56 2.50 13.47 12.76
C PHE A 56 2.00 13.78 14.17
N LYS A 57 0.73 14.15 14.32
CA LYS A 57 0.08 14.39 15.62
C LYS A 57 -1.22 13.62 15.67
N GLN A 58 -1.48 12.99 16.81
CA GLN A 58 -2.73 12.23 17.00
C GLN A 58 -3.99 13.11 16.85
N ALA A 59 -3.89 14.41 17.13
CA ALA A 59 -4.98 15.36 16.93
C ALA A 59 -5.40 15.46 15.44
N ASP A 60 -4.46 15.30 14.51
CA ASP A 60 -4.74 15.42 13.07
C ASP A 60 -5.50 14.19 12.54
N PHE A 61 -5.41 13.04 13.22
CA PHE A 61 -6.06 11.79 12.77
C PHE A 61 -7.57 11.94 12.61
N GLU A 62 -8.26 12.52 13.59
CA GLU A 62 -9.72 12.68 13.52
C GLU A 62 -10.14 13.66 12.41
N GLU A 63 -9.32 14.67 12.13
CA GLU A 63 -9.56 15.62 11.04
C GLU A 63 -9.33 14.98 9.67
N ILE A 64 -8.23 14.24 9.51
CA ILE A 64 -7.91 13.45 8.31
C ILE A 64 -9.02 12.42 8.07
N LYS A 65 -9.42 11.68 9.10
CA LYS A 65 -10.51 10.71 9.04
C LYS A 65 -11.81 11.38 8.58
N ALA A 66 -12.19 12.52 9.16
CA ALA A 66 -13.39 13.23 8.77
C ALA A 66 -13.37 13.67 7.29
N VAL A 67 -12.21 14.10 6.77
CA VAL A 67 -12.03 14.40 5.34
C VAL A 67 -12.19 13.14 4.49
N ILE A 68 -11.49 12.06 4.84
CA ILE A 68 -11.54 10.79 4.09
C ILE A 68 -12.97 10.24 4.04
N LEU A 69 -13.74 10.35 5.13
CA LEU A 69 -15.16 9.97 5.13
C LEU A 69 -15.98 10.82 4.13
N ARG A 70 -15.74 12.14 4.05
CA ARG A 70 -16.41 13.02 3.08
C ARG A 70 -16.03 12.73 1.63
N LEU A 71 -14.82 12.23 1.38
CA LEU A 71 -14.39 11.77 0.06
C LEU A 71 -15.12 10.48 -0.38
N GLY A 72 -15.95 9.88 0.47
CA GLY A 72 -16.73 8.70 0.15
C GLY A 72 -16.08 7.39 0.61
N TYR A 73 -15.21 7.43 1.61
CA TYR A 73 -14.72 6.23 2.28
C TYR A 73 -15.51 5.94 3.56
N TYR A 74 -15.38 4.71 4.07
CA TYR A 74 -15.74 4.36 5.44
C TYR A 74 -14.52 3.78 6.17
N HIS A 75 -14.47 4.04 7.48
CA HIS A 75 -13.42 3.53 8.35
C HIS A 75 -13.71 2.06 8.68
N ASN A 76 -12.78 1.18 8.33
CA ASN A 76 -12.92 -0.27 8.47
C ASN A 76 -11.99 -0.85 9.55
N GLY A 77 -11.71 -0.04 10.59
CA GLY A 77 -10.79 -0.37 11.68
C GLY A 77 -9.37 -0.64 11.19
N ASN A 78 -8.57 -1.31 12.03
CA ASN A 78 -7.16 -1.59 11.75
C ASN A 78 -6.90 -3.01 11.20
N GLN A 79 -7.95 -3.83 11.12
CA GLN A 79 -7.90 -5.23 10.67
C GLN A 79 -6.84 -6.09 11.40
N GLY A 80 -6.58 -5.80 12.68
CA GLY A 80 -5.61 -6.53 13.49
C GLY A 80 -4.17 -6.07 13.34
N ILE A 81 -3.90 -4.99 12.59
CA ILE A 81 -2.57 -4.37 12.47
C ILE A 81 -2.59 -3.03 13.20
N GLU A 82 -1.87 -2.96 14.32
CA GLU A 82 -1.74 -1.75 15.14
C GLU A 82 -1.26 -0.55 14.31
N ASP A 83 -1.82 0.64 14.60
CA ASP A 83 -1.46 1.91 13.97
C ASP A 83 -1.51 1.92 12.44
N ARG A 84 -2.46 1.16 11.86
CA ARG A 84 -2.75 1.19 10.41
C ARG A 84 -4.25 1.03 10.15
N ASP A 85 -4.96 2.14 10.18
CA ASP A 85 -6.39 2.16 9.90
C ASP A 85 -6.67 1.98 8.41
N VAL A 86 -7.64 1.13 8.11
CA VAL A 86 -8.05 0.77 6.75
C VAL A 86 -9.30 1.55 6.38
N PHE A 87 -9.26 2.18 5.21
CA PHE A 87 -10.40 2.90 4.64
C PHE A 87 -10.82 2.25 3.33
N LYS A 88 -12.13 2.05 3.17
CA LYS A 88 -12.72 1.41 1.99
C LYS A 88 -13.74 2.33 1.33
N ARG A 89 -13.86 2.26 0.00
CA ARG A 89 -14.82 3.05 -0.77
C ARG A 89 -16.26 2.66 -0.43
N ASN A 90 -17.14 3.65 -0.28
CA ASN A 90 -18.58 3.46 -0.17
C ASN A 90 -19.19 3.25 -1.55
N VAL A 91 -20.10 2.28 -1.68
CA VAL A 91 -20.79 2.00 -2.95
C VAL A 91 -21.81 3.10 -3.33
N GLY A 92 -22.14 4.02 -2.41
CA GLY A 92 -23.16 5.07 -2.61
C GLY A 92 -22.65 6.49 -2.89
N LEU A 93 -21.33 6.72 -2.92
CA LEU A 93 -20.75 8.03 -3.21
C LEU A 93 -19.75 7.90 -4.35
N GLU A 94 -20.27 8.00 -5.58
CA GLU A 94 -19.46 7.90 -6.79
C GLU A 94 -18.48 9.08 -6.92
N HIS A 95 -17.24 8.75 -7.24
CA HIS A 95 -16.15 9.67 -7.47
C HIS A 95 -15.39 9.26 -8.74
N ILE A 96 -15.27 10.19 -9.68
CA ILE A 96 -14.79 9.93 -11.05
C ILE A 96 -13.37 9.32 -11.12
N ILE A 97 -12.50 9.69 -10.19
CA ILE A 97 -11.14 9.12 -10.05
C ILE A 97 -11.10 7.94 -9.09
N LEU A 98 -11.47 8.16 -7.83
CA LEU A 98 -11.31 7.17 -6.74
C LEU A 98 -12.06 5.86 -6.98
N ASP A 99 -13.21 5.86 -7.65
CA ASP A 99 -13.94 4.61 -7.94
C ASP A 99 -13.51 3.94 -9.26
N LYS A 100 -12.73 4.63 -10.08
CA LYS A 100 -12.18 4.09 -11.33
C LYS A 100 -10.87 3.33 -11.12
N ILE A 101 -10.09 3.72 -10.12
CA ILE A 101 -8.78 3.14 -9.83
C ILE A 101 -8.92 2.21 -8.63
N THR A 102 -8.61 0.93 -8.78
CA THR A 102 -8.66 -0.01 -7.66
C THR A 102 -7.51 0.24 -6.70
N HIS A 103 -7.81 0.52 -5.44
CA HIS A 103 -6.79 0.86 -4.45
C HIS A 103 -7.17 0.46 -3.03
N HIS A 104 -6.15 0.35 -2.18
CA HIS A 104 -6.29 0.33 -0.73
C HIS A 104 -5.81 1.67 -0.17
N LEU A 105 -6.53 2.16 0.84
CA LEU A 105 -6.18 3.38 1.56
C LEU A 105 -5.97 3.04 3.03
N TYR A 106 -4.80 3.42 3.52
CA TYR A 106 -4.41 3.31 4.91
C TYR A 106 -4.14 4.69 5.50
N VAL A 107 -4.40 4.86 6.79
CA VAL A 107 -4.01 6.05 7.56
C VAL A 107 -3.22 5.58 8.76
N CYS A 108 -2.04 6.17 8.98
CA CYS A 108 -1.11 5.73 10.02
C CYS A 108 -0.32 6.91 10.61
N PRO A 109 0.11 6.83 11.89
CA PRO A 109 1.09 7.77 12.44
C PRO A 109 2.46 7.54 11.81
N ALA A 110 3.30 8.57 11.81
CA ALA A 110 4.67 8.53 11.26
C ALA A 110 5.56 7.45 11.90
N GLU A 111 5.30 7.09 13.16
CA GLU A 111 6.02 6.07 13.93
C GLU A 111 5.47 4.64 13.75
N SER A 112 4.45 4.45 12.89
CA SER A 112 3.82 3.15 12.68
C SER A 112 4.81 2.12 12.14
N LYS A 113 4.88 0.96 12.81
CA LYS A 113 5.68 -0.19 12.32
C LYS A 113 5.17 -0.72 10.98
N ALA A 114 3.87 -0.58 10.71
CA ALA A 114 3.30 -0.99 9.44
C ALA A 114 3.73 -0.06 8.30
N LEU A 115 3.77 1.25 8.55
CA LEU A 115 4.36 2.23 7.64
C LEU A 115 5.85 1.95 7.40
N GLU A 116 6.62 1.75 8.47
CA GLU A 116 8.06 1.42 8.36
C GLU A 116 8.27 0.19 7.46
N ARG A 117 7.49 -0.88 7.69
CA ARG A 117 7.49 -2.10 6.87
C ARG A 117 7.22 -1.80 5.39
N HIS A 118 6.20 -1.00 5.08
CA HIS A 118 5.86 -0.62 3.71
C HIS A 118 7.00 0.15 3.03
N ILE A 119 7.56 1.16 3.70
CA ILE A 119 8.59 2.04 3.13
C ILE A 119 9.90 1.28 2.92
N LEU A 120 10.37 0.53 3.92
CA LEU A 120 11.65 -0.18 3.84
C LEU A 120 11.61 -1.30 2.79
N SER A 121 10.53 -2.10 2.76
CA SER A 121 10.39 -3.15 1.74
C SER A 121 10.34 -2.57 0.32
N ARG A 122 9.55 -1.51 0.09
CA ARG A 122 9.49 -0.80 -1.19
C ARG A 122 10.86 -0.28 -1.61
N ASN A 123 11.54 0.44 -0.71
CA ASN A 123 12.83 1.06 -1.00
C ASN A 123 13.89 0.00 -1.32
N PHE A 124 13.94 -1.09 -0.56
CA PHE A 124 14.86 -2.19 -0.82
C PHE A 124 14.61 -2.83 -2.19
N LEU A 125 13.35 -3.14 -2.52
CA LEU A 125 12.98 -3.75 -3.80
C LEU A 125 13.26 -2.83 -5.00
N ARG A 126 13.17 -1.51 -4.83
CA ARG A 126 13.55 -0.52 -5.86
C ARG A 126 15.06 -0.50 -6.12
N LYS A 127 15.88 -0.74 -5.09
CA LYS A 127 17.35 -0.70 -5.17
C LYS A 127 17.97 -2.04 -5.56
N ASN A 128 17.26 -3.16 -5.40
CA ASN A 128 17.81 -4.51 -5.50
C ASN A 128 17.06 -5.39 -6.50
N ASP A 129 17.63 -5.55 -7.70
CA ASP A 129 17.05 -6.35 -8.77
C ASP A 129 16.84 -7.82 -8.38
N TRP A 130 17.81 -8.43 -7.68
CA TRP A 130 17.72 -9.81 -7.24
C TRP A 130 16.52 -10.04 -6.30
N ALA A 131 16.27 -9.09 -5.39
CA ALA A 131 15.18 -9.18 -4.42
C ALA A 131 13.84 -8.96 -5.11
N ARG A 132 13.77 -8.00 -6.04
CA ARG A 132 12.59 -7.76 -6.87
C ARG A 132 12.21 -8.99 -7.69
N LEU A 133 13.17 -9.61 -8.37
CA LEU A 133 12.95 -10.81 -9.18
C LEU A 133 12.54 -12.01 -8.33
N LYS A 134 13.19 -12.22 -7.17
CA LYS A 134 12.81 -13.28 -6.23
C LYS A 134 11.38 -13.09 -5.72
N TYR A 135 11.03 -11.88 -5.29
CA TYR A 135 9.68 -11.59 -4.82
C TYR A 135 8.64 -11.77 -5.93
N GLN A 136 8.96 -11.35 -7.15
CA GLN A 136 8.09 -11.57 -8.31
C GLN A 136 7.84 -13.05 -8.55
N GLN A 137 8.89 -13.88 -8.54
CA GLN A 137 8.79 -15.32 -8.74
C GLN A 137 7.91 -15.97 -7.66
N MET A 138 8.11 -15.62 -6.39
CA MET A 138 7.25 -16.08 -5.29
C MET A 138 5.78 -15.72 -5.54
N LYS A 139 5.49 -14.51 -6.03
CA LYS A 139 4.10 -14.10 -6.34
C LYS A 139 3.47 -14.93 -7.45
N TYR A 140 4.23 -15.30 -8.49
CA TYR A 140 3.72 -16.17 -9.55
C TYR A 140 3.43 -17.58 -9.03
N GLU A 141 4.36 -18.18 -8.30
CA GLU A 141 4.18 -19.52 -7.70
C GLU A 141 2.98 -19.58 -6.74
N LEU A 142 2.80 -18.52 -5.94
CA LEU A 142 1.65 -18.43 -5.04
C LEU A 142 0.34 -18.22 -5.79
N ALA A 143 0.33 -17.47 -6.89
CA ALA A 143 -0.86 -17.30 -7.72
C ALA A 143 -1.28 -18.63 -8.38
N GLU A 144 -0.31 -19.44 -8.81
CA GLU A 144 -0.57 -20.79 -9.32
C GLU A 144 -1.08 -21.73 -8.23
N LYS A 145 -0.45 -21.75 -7.05
CA LYS A 145 -0.91 -22.55 -5.90
C LYS A 145 -2.30 -22.17 -5.40
N ALA A 146 -2.69 -20.92 -5.58
CA ALA A 146 -4.02 -20.40 -5.24
C ALA A 146 -5.07 -20.62 -6.34
N ASP A 147 -4.73 -21.29 -7.45
CA ASP A 147 -5.60 -21.40 -8.63
C ASP A 147 -6.14 -20.03 -9.10
N GLN A 148 -5.31 -19.00 -8.98
CA GLN A 148 -5.65 -17.60 -9.25
C GLN A 148 -6.75 -17.00 -8.36
N ASP A 149 -7.19 -17.70 -7.31
CA ASP A 149 -8.16 -17.20 -6.34
C ASP A 149 -7.58 -16.07 -5.48
N LYS A 150 -8.32 -14.96 -5.37
CA LYS A 150 -7.83 -13.75 -4.69
C LYS A 150 -7.67 -13.94 -3.18
N LYS A 151 -8.56 -14.72 -2.56
CA LYS A 151 -8.60 -14.91 -1.10
C LYS A 151 -7.52 -15.90 -0.69
N GLN A 152 -7.47 -17.06 -1.35
CA GLN A 152 -6.45 -18.07 -1.12
C GLN A 152 -5.04 -17.53 -1.38
N TYR A 153 -4.88 -16.71 -2.43
CA TYR A 153 -3.60 -16.04 -2.69
C TYR A 153 -3.17 -15.11 -1.54
N ALA A 154 -4.11 -14.34 -0.96
CA ALA A 154 -3.78 -13.44 0.15
C ALA A 154 -3.32 -14.24 1.38
N GLU A 155 -4.03 -15.31 1.72
CA GLU A 155 -3.69 -16.21 2.83
C GLU A 155 -2.31 -16.87 2.62
N LEU A 156 -2.05 -17.41 1.41
CA LEU A 156 -0.76 -17.99 1.08
C LEU A 156 0.36 -16.94 1.08
N LYS A 157 0.09 -15.71 0.63
CA LYS A 157 1.09 -14.65 0.64
C LYS A 157 1.53 -14.31 2.06
N GLU A 158 0.58 -14.18 3.00
CA GLU A 158 0.92 -13.94 4.40
C GLU A 158 1.79 -15.05 4.99
N LEU A 159 1.53 -16.31 4.63
CA LEU A 159 2.30 -17.44 5.14
C LEU A 159 3.73 -17.54 4.55
N TRP A 160 3.89 -17.25 3.26
CA TRP A 160 5.13 -17.61 2.54
C TRP A 160 6.03 -16.43 2.19
N VAL A 161 5.51 -15.20 2.15
CA VAL A 161 6.27 -14.02 1.73
C VAL A 161 6.85 -13.25 2.92
N ASN A 162 6.22 -13.31 4.09
CA ASN A 162 6.57 -12.45 5.21
C ASN A 162 8.02 -12.62 5.66
N ASP A 163 8.51 -13.86 5.82
CA ASP A 163 9.92 -14.11 6.18
C ASP A 163 10.91 -13.48 5.20
N PHE A 164 10.60 -13.55 3.90
CA PHE A 164 11.43 -12.91 2.88
C PHE A 164 11.39 -11.38 2.99
N ILE A 165 10.20 -10.79 3.18
CA ILE A 165 10.06 -9.35 3.35
C ILE A 165 10.77 -8.85 4.62
N ASP A 166 10.68 -9.60 5.71
CA ASP A 166 11.37 -9.31 6.97
C ASP A 166 12.89 -9.31 6.75
N SER A 167 13.39 -10.33 6.04
CA SER A 167 14.83 -10.45 5.76
C SER A 167 15.40 -9.28 4.94
N ILE A 168 14.63 -8.68 4.03
CA ILE A 168 15.09 -7.54 3.24
C ILE A 168 14.92 -6.22 3.98
N ILE A 169 13.93 -6.11 4.87
CA ILE A 169 13.74 -4.95 5.73
C ILE A 169 14.93 -4.79 6.68
N GLU A 170 15.38 -5.88 7.31
CA GLU A 170 16.55 -5.85 8.18
C GLU A 170 17.83 -5.44 7.43
N GLN A 171 17.97 -5.85 6.16
CA GLN A 171 19.08 -5.39 5.31
C GLN A 171 18.98 -3.90 4.95
N GLU A 172 17.78 -3.39 4.68
CA GLU A 172 17.58 -1.95 4.44
C GLU A 172 17.90 -1.12 5.68
N LYS A 173 17.49 -1.57 6.87
CA LYS A 173 17.80 -0.91 8.15
C LYS A 173 19.30 -0.79 8.39
N THR A 174 20.03 -1.88 8.17
CA THR A 174 21.50 -1.88 8.34
C THR A 174 22.23 -1.01 7.32
N THR A 175 21.66 -0.83 6.13
CA THR A 175 22.23 0.04 5.07
C THR A 175 22.01 1.52 5.36
N ASN A 176 20.86 1.90 5.94
CA ASN A 176 20.56 3.29 6.29
C ASN A 176 21.26 3.79 7.56
N ASN A 177 21.83 2.89 8.37
CA ASN A 177 22.60 3.20 9.57
C ASN A 177 24.11 3.34 9.31
N ARG A 178 24.55 3.32 8.05
CA ARG A 178 25.95 3.49 7.62
C ARG A 178 26.10 4.77 6.81
#